data_AF-A0AB39LT54-F1
#
_entry.id   AF-A0AB39LT54-F1
#
_cell.length_a   1.000
_cell.length_b   1.000
_cell.length_c   1.000
_cell.angle_alpha   90.00
_cell.angle_beta   90.00
_cell.angle_gamma   90.00
#
_symmetry.space_group_name_H-M   'P 1'
#
loop_
_entity.id
_entity.type
_entity.pdbx_description
1 polymer ?
#
loop_
_entity_poly.entity_id
_entity_poly.type
_entity_poly.pdbx_seq_one_letter_code
_entity_poly.pdbx_strand_id
1 'polypeptide(L)'
;MTPPPAAPPRPAAAPLTHAPTDTGRARRPGLPRVTELLLSAFAGHRGTTFRLGELTLLAGPSGTGKTTALRAYEALARLGGGTELGEVFPDPSACVPERARPDAQRRRGFRIGCTADGPEGPVRLEIAVQAEPELRIVGERLSADGLVLLETALRDPSRRAVQAAWHTAGATAVTRAPLPDDRLGTALLPLRVAGTTAGQLRVLAAAEQMLVALRSVFPCDPRPGRMREPVPVGGGRLLPGCENLADVLWRTRAECTRRHALLVDAMRVGCAGPVADLLAEPFAGGRLVRAVLDRGDGARTTLRRLGDGELRYTALALVLLTGPGVLEADVPGEVPAALQCLTVLADGLDRALDPAQRAALLALAARMCERGHIRLVGAVSDATWAAGVPGATVVHLRRD
;
A
#
# COMPACT_ATOMS: atom_id res chain seq x y z
N MET A 1 47.50 54.20 18.97
CA MET A 1 47.15 52.77 19.09
C MET A 1 45.67 52.64 18.76
N THR A 2 45.37 52.15 17.57
CA THR A 2 44.01 52.07 17.00
C THR A 2 43.48 50.65 17.25
N PRO A 3 42.23 50.47 17.73
CA PRO A 3 41.70 49.13 18.01
C PRO A 3 41.35 48.38 16.71
N PRO A 4 41.38 47.04 16.72
CA PRO A 4 41.09 46.23 15.52
C PRO A 4 39.59 46.23 15.18
N PRO A 5 39.23 46.02 13.90
CA PRO A 5 37.84 46.04 13.45
C PRO A 5 37.06 44.81 13.93
N ALA A 6 35.80 45.05 14.30
CA ALA A 6 34.86 44.05 14.81
C ALA A 6 34.43 43.06 13.70
N ALA A 7 34.34 41.78 14.06
CA ALA A 7 33.88 40.70 13.19
C ALA A 7 32.37 40.83 12.84
N PRO A 8 31.94 40.40 11.63
CA PRO A 8 30.55 40.50 11.21
C PRO A 8 29.64 39.53 11.99
N PRO A 9 28.35 39.88 12.19
CA PRO A 9 27.43 39.07 12.97
C PRO A 9 27.09 37.75 12.26
N ARG A 10 27.06 36.66 13.03
CA ARG A 10 26.60 35.33 12.59
C ARG A 10 25.09 35.38 12.26
N PRO A 11 24.62 34.73 11.19
CA PRO A 11 23.20 34.65 10.89
C PRO A 11 22.47 33.84 11.97
N ALA A 12 21.31 34.36 12.38
CA ALA A 12 20.45 33.74 13.38
C ALA A 12 19.98 32.36 12.93
N ALA A 13 20.14 31.36 13.81
CA ALA A 13 19.61 30.02 13.59
C ALA A 13 18.08 30.07 13.52
N ALA A 14 17.51 29.51 12.45
CA ALA A 14 16.08 29.34 12.30
C ALA A 14 15.53 28.47 13.47
N PRO A 15 14.34 28.77 14.00
CA PRO A 15 13.80 28.05 15.14
C PRO A 15 13.56 26.58 14.78
N LEU A 16 14.16 25.69 15.57
CA LEU A 16 13.89 24.26 15.55
C LEU A 16 12.41 24.04 15.84
N THR A 17 11.66 23.59 14.83
CA THR A 17 10.29 23.11 14.99
C THR A 17 10.31 21.93 15.96
N HIS A 18 9.80 22.15 17.17
CA HIS A 18 9.58 21.12 18.17
C HIS A 18 8.73 19.99 17.57
N ALA A 19 9.31 18.79 17.50
CA ALA A 19 8.54 17.57 17.28
C ALA A 19 7.56 17.38 18.45
N PRO A 20 6.27 17.10 18.19
CA PRO A 20 5.30 16.93 19.27
C PRO A 20 5.65 15.67 20.07
N THR A 21 5.67 15.85 21.38
CA THR A 21 5.79 14.81 22.39
C THR A 21 4.62 13.83 22.29
N ASP A 22 4.94 12.55 22.13
CA ASP A 22 4.01 11.43 22.01
C ASP A 22 3.37 11.17 23.38
N THR A 23 2.25 11.85 23.64
CA THR A 23 1.35 11.58 24.76
C THR A 23 0.20 10.73 24.21
N GLY A 24 -0.02 9.57 24.85
CA GLY A 24 -0.88 8.47 24.39
C GLY A 24 -2.14 8.93 23.67
N ARG A 25 -2.21 8.67 22.36
CA ARG A 25 -3.33 9.06 21.52
C ARG A 25 -4.28 7.88 21.38
N ALA A 26 -5.50 8.05 21.88
CA ALA A 26 -6.66 7.28 21.46
C ALA A 26 -6.68 7.15 19.93
N ARG A 27 -7.08 5.96 19.44
CA ARG A 27 -7.27 5.58 18.03
C ARG A 27 -7.82 6.79 17.24
N ARG A 28 -7.00 7.40 16.36
CA ARG A 28 -7.38 8.61 15.61
C ARG A 28 -8.62 8.31 14.77
N PRO A 29 -9.82 8.80 15.13
CA PRO A 29 -11.03 8.52 14.37
C PRO A 29 -10.91 9.21 13.01
N GLY A 30 -11.21 8.50 11.92
CA GLY A 30 -11.47 9.12 10.62
C GLY A 30 -10.32 9.20 9.61
N LEU A 31 -9.24 8.41 9.73
CA LEU A 31 -8.28 8.31 8.61
C LEU A 31 -8.88 7.46 7.46
N PRO A 32 -8.84 7.96 6.20
CA PRO A 32 -9.26 7.19 5.04
C PRO A 32 -8.50 5.86 4.93
N ARG A 33 -9.23 4.75 4.93
CA ARG A 33 -8.64 3.41 4.83
C ARG A 33 -9.63 2.42 4.23
N VAL A 34 -9.14 1.47 3.43
CA VAL A 34 -10.00 0.40 2.90
C VAL A 34 -10.34 -0.59 3.99
N THR A 35 -11.63 -0.76 4.27
CA THR A 35 -12.17 -1.67 5.29
C THR A 35 -12.79 -2.91 4.69
N GLU A 36 -13.16 -2.89 3.41
CA GLU A 36 -13.64 -4.08 2.70
C GLU A 36 -13.04 -4.19 1.30
N LEU A 37 -12.67 -5.40 0.90
CA LEU A 37 -12.33 -5.75 -0.48
C LEU A 37 -13.45 -6.60 -1.08
N LEU A 38 -13.95 -6.20 -2.24
CA LEU A 38 -15.13 -6.77 -2.90
C LEU A 38 -14.69 -7.47 -4.19
N LEU A 39 -14.73 -8.80 -4.22
CA LEU A 39 -14.39 -9.61 -5.39
C LEU A 39 -15.65 -10.28 -5.93
N SER A 40 -16.46 -9.47 -6.62
CA SER A 40 -17.74 -9.91 -7.19
C SER A 40 -17.55 -10.98 -8.27
N ALA A 41 -16.57 -10.83 -9.15
CA ALA A 41 -16.19 -11.83 -10.14
C ALA A 41 -14.74 -11.59 -10.58
N PHE A 42 -13.75 -12.25 -9.97
CA PHE A 42 -12.34 -12.00 -10.24
C PHE A 42 -11.49 -13.26 -10.06
N ALA A 43 -10.96 -13.77 -11.17
CA ALA A 43 -10.22 -15.03 -11.24
C ALA A 43 -10.95 -16.15 -10.48
N GLY A 44 -10.39 -16.67 -9.38
CA GLY A 44 -11.03 -17.71 -8.58
C GLY A 44 -12.19 -17.23 -7.68
N HIS A 45 -12.32 -15.93 -7.43
CA HIS A 45 -13.28 -15.37 -6.47
C HIS A 45 -14.63 -15.02 -7.11
N ARG A 46 -15.71 -15.30 -6.39
CA ARG A 46 -17.10 -15.06 -6.82
C ARG A 46 -17.95 -14.59 -5.64
N GLY A 47 -18.39 -13.34 -5.69
CA GLY A 47 -19.21 -12.75 -4.62
C GLY A 47 -18.50 -12.69 -3.26
N THR A 48 -17.17 -12.68 -3.24
CA THR A 48 -16.39 -12.71 -2.00
C THR A 48 -16.20 -11.30 -1.46
N THR A 49 -16.42 -11.10 -0.16
CA THR A 49 -16.11 -9.85 0.55
C THR A 49 -15.14 -10.12 1.69
N PHE A 50 -13.97 -9.48 1.67
CA PHE A 50 -12.98 -9.56 2.75
C PHE A 50 -13.08 -8.32 3.61
N ARG A 51 -13.39 -8.50 4.91
CA ARG A 51 -13.29 -7.42 5.88
C ARG A 51 -11.85 -7.27 6.35
N LEU A 52 -11.35 -6.04 6.32
CA LEU A 52 -9.96 -5.69 6.59
C LEU A 52 -9.88 -4.85 7.87
N GLY A 53 -9.30 -5.44 8.91
CA GLY A 53 -8.95 -4.75 10.16
C GLY A 53 -7.63 -3.98 10.06
N GLU A 54 -7.05 -3.61 11.20
CA GLU A 54 -5.70 -3.01 11.23
C GLU A 54 -4.63 -4.05 10.87
N LEU A 55 -4.77 -5.26 11.41
CA LEU A 55 -3.94 -6.43 11.09
C LEU A 55 -4.85 -7.56 10.63
N THR A 56 -4.76 -7.93 9.34
CA THR A 56 -5.58 -8.98 8.73
C THR A 56 -4.69 -10.04 8.08
N LEU A 57 -4.95 -11.31 8.38
CA LEU A 57 -4.28 -12.45 7.74
C LEU A 57 -5.28 -13.24 6.91
N LEU A 58 -5.04 -13.32 5.61
CA LEU A 58 -5.72 -14.23 4.69
C LEU A 58 -5.02 -15.59 4.77
N ALA A 59 -5.69 -16.60 5.32
CA ALA A 59 -5.08 -17.88 5.65
C ALA A 59 -5.71 -19.04 4.88
N GLY A 60 -4.90 -19.98 4.41
CA GLY A 60 -5.38 -21.22 3.82
C GLY A 60 -4.37 -21.88 2.87
N PRO A 61 -4.66 -23.10 2.39
CA PRO A 61 -3.77 -23.83 1.49
C PRO A 61 -3.42 -23.09 0.19
N SER A 62 -2.41 -23.58 -0.54
CA SER A 62 -2.12 -23.11 -1.90
C SER A 62 -3.35 -23.25 -2.81
N GLY A 63 -3.56 -22.27 -3.69
CA GLY A 63 -4.69 -22.28 -4.63
C GLY A 63 -6.03 -21.76 -4.08
N THR A 64 -6.12 -21.35 -2.81
CA THR A 64 -7.35 -20.76 -2.25
C THR A 64 -7.58 -19.29 -2.62
N GLY A 65 -6.71 -18.69 -3.45
CA GLY A 65 -6.91 -17.33 -3.95
C GLY A 65 -6.41 -16.19 -3.07
N LYS A 66 -5.58 -16.46 -2.04
CA LYS A 66 -4.97 -15.42 -1.17
C LYS A 66 -4.18 -14.38 -1.97
N THR A 67 -3.22 -14.82 -2.78
CA THR A 67 -2.41 -13.99 -3.68
C THR A 67 -3.32 -13.20 -4.64
N THR A 68 -4.33 -13.84 -5.21
CA THR A 68 -5.29 -13.19 -6.11
C THR A 68 -6.07 -12.08 -5.42
N ALA A 69 -6.45 -12.24 -4.15
CA ALA A 69 -7.12 -11.20 -3.38
C ALA A 69 -6.18 -9.99 -3.13
N LEU A 70 -4.93 -10.23 -2.73
CA LEU A 70 -3.94 -9.16 -2.56
C LEU A 70 -3.65 -8.43 -3.88
N ARG A 71 -3.53 -9.16 -4.99
CA ARG A 71 -3.36 -8.58 -6.34
C ARG A 71 -4.55 -7.72 -6.77
N ALA A 72 -5.79 -8.10 -6.42
CA ALA A 72 -6.95 -7.27 -6.69
C ALA A 72 -6.90 -5.95 -5.92
N TYR A 73 -6.45 -6.00 -4.66
CA TYR A 73 -6.28 -4.80 -3.85
C TYR A 73 -5.15 -3.91 -4.39
N GLU A 74 -4.01 -4.49 -4.75
CA GLU A 74 -2.93 -3.77 -5.44
C GLU A 74 -3.40 -3.12 -6.75
N ALA A 75 -4.21 -3.83 -7.54
CA ALA A 75 -4.77 -3.29 -8.78
C ALA A 75 -5.69 -2.09 -8.53
N LEU A 76 -6.56 -2.15 -7.51
CA LEU A 76 -7.38 -1.01 -7.10
C LEU A 76 -6.51 0.16 -6.64
N ALA A 77 -5.43 -0.10 -5.90
CA ALA A 77 -4.49 0.93 -5.46
C ALA A 77 -3.84 1.65 -6.65
N ARG A 78 -3.35 0.90 -7.64
CA ARG A 78 -2.75 1.46 -8.87
C ARG A 78 -3.75 2.25 -9.70
N LEU A 79 -4.98 1.74 -9.87
CA LEU A 79 -6.07 2.48 -10.54
C LEU A 79 -6.41 3.79 -9.79
N GLY A 80 -6.43 3.74 -8.45
CA GLY A 80 -6.63 4.92 -7.60
C GLY A 80 -5.48 5.93 -7.68
N GLY A 81 -4.26 5.47 -7.95
CA GLY A 81 -3.10 6.32 -8.28
C GLY A 81 -3.11 6.87 -9.71
N GLY A 82 -4.12 6.54 -10.51
CA GLY A 82 -4.28 7.03 -11.89
C GLY A 82 -3.52 6.23 -12.95
N THR A 83 -2.95 5.07 -12.61
CA THR A 83 -2.32 4.16 -13.58
C THR A 83 -3.34 3.70 -14.63
N GLU A 84 -2.91 3.64 -15.90
CA GLU A 84 -3.75 3.16 -17.00
C GLU A 84 -4.08 1.67 -16.86
N LEU A 85 -5.28 1.29 -17.26
CA LEU A 85 -5.84 -0.06 -17.09
C LEU A 85 -4.93 -1.15 -17.69
N GLY A 86 -4.33 -0.91 -18.85
CA GLY A 86 -3.43 -1.85 -19.52
C GLY A 86 -2.11 -2.10 -18.76
N GLU A 87 -1.63 -1.12 -18.01
CA GLU A 87 -0.45 -1.27 -17.17
C GLU A 87 -0.79 -1.97 -15.84
N VAL A 88 -2.01 -1.76 -15.33
CA VAL A 88 -2.52 -2.46 -14.14
C VAL A 88 -2.73 -3.95 -14.43
N PHE A 89 -3.31 -4.28 -15.58
CA PHE A 89 -3.62 -5.64 -15.99
C PHE A 89 -2.91 -6.02 -17.30
N PRO A 90 -1.60 -6.37 -17.24
CA PRO A 90 -0.87 -6.80 -18.42
C PRO A 90 -1.38 -8.13 -19.01
N ASP A 91 -2.00 -8.97 -18.18
CA ASP A 91 -2.74 -10.16 -18.59
C ASP A 91 -4.18 -10.09 -18.01
N PRO A 92 -5.09 -9.38 -18.69
CA PRO A 92 -6.46 -9.19 -18.20
C PRO A 92 -7.28 -10.49 -18.25
N SER A 93 -6.93 -11.43 -19.13
CA SER A 93 -7.62 -12.72 -19.27
C SER A 93 -7.42 -13.59 -18.03
N ALA A 94 -6.25 -13.53 -17.37
CA ALA A 94 -6.01 -14.20 -16.10
C ALA A 94 -6.89 -13.68 -14.94
N CYS A 95 -7.47 -12.48 -15.08
CA CYS A 95 -8.38 -11.90 -14.10
C CYS A 95 -9.85 -12.31 -14.32
N VAL A 96 -10.18 -12.86 -15.48
CA VAL A 96 -11.53 -13.36 -15.80
C VAL A 96 -11.76 -14.68 -15.08
N PRO A 97 -12.93 -14.91 -14.43
CA PRO A 97 -13.24 -16.21 -13.88
C PRO A 97 -13.19 -17.33 -14.91
N GLU A 98 -12.50 -18.42 -14.61
CA GLU A 98 -12.20 -19.51 -15.56
C GLU A 98 -13.44 -20.06 -16.27
N ARG A 99 -14.55 -20.21 -15.55
CA ARG A 99 -15.82 -20.72 -16.12
C ARG A 99 -16.74 -19.61 -16.68
N ALA A 100 -16.27 -18.37 -16.80
CA ALA A 100 -17.04 -17.29 -17.40
C ALA A 100 -17.19 -17.56 -18.90
N ARG A 101 -18.44 -17.66 -19.36
CA ARG A 101 -18.73 -17.83 -20.78
C ARG A 101 -18.74 -16.46 -21.46
N PRO A 102 -18.18 -16.37 -22.69
CA PRO A 102 -18.34 -15.17 -23.49
C PRO A 102 -19.82 -14.90 -23.78
N ASP A 103 -20.18 -13.62 -23.85
CA ASP A 103 -21.51 -13.24 -24.33
C ASP A 103 -21.63 -13.36 -25.87
N ALA A 104 -22.76 -12.94 -26.43
CA ALA A 104 -23.02 -12.99 -27.87
C ALA A 104 -22.01 -12.18 -28.70
N GLN A 105 -21.41 -11.14 -28.11
CA GLN A 105 -20.36 -10.31 -28.70
C GLN A 105 -18.96 -10.79 -28.34
N ARG A 106 -18.83 -12.01 -27.82
CA ARG A 106 -17.57 -12.65 -27.39
C ARG A 106 -16.88 -11.93 -26.24
N ARG A 107 -17.62 -11.11 -25.48
CA ARG A 107 -17.05 -10.32 -24.39
C ARG A 107 -16.91 -11.14 -23.12
N ARG A 108 -15.81 -10.93 -22.40
CA ARG A 108 -15.57 -11.44 -21.05
C ARG A 108 -14.91 -10.37 -20.20
N GLY A 109 -15.08 -10.48 -18.90
CA GLY A 109 -14.63 -9.46 -17.98
C GLY A 109 -14.66 -9.92 -16.52
N PHE A 110 -14.30 -8.99 -15.65
CA PHE A 110 -14.24 -9.20 -14.21
C PHE A 110 -14.76 -7.96 -13.48
N ARG A 111 -15.05 -8.13 -12.19
CA ARG A 111 -15.61 -7.08 -11.35
C ARG A 111 -14.96 -7.13 -9.97
N ILE A 112 -14.31 -6.02 -9.62
CA ILE A 112 -13.61 -5.80 -8.36
C ILE A 112 -14.05 -4.48 -7.76
N GLY A 113 -13.88 -4.32 -6.46
CA GLY A 113 -14.23 -3.10 -5.75
C GLY A 113 -13.71 -3.10 -4.34
N CYS A 114 -13.98 -2.02 -3.62
CA CYS A 114 -13.64 -1.89 -2.22
C CYS A 114 -14.57 -0.90 -1.51
N THR A 115 -14.52 -0.92 -0.18
CA THR A 115 -15.13 0.10 0.66
C THR A 115 -14.03 0.78 1.46
N ALA A 116 -13.98 2.10 1.37
CA ALA A 116 -13.11 2.95 2.17
C ALA A 116 -13.93 3.66 3.25
N ASP A 117 -13.48 3.58 4.49
CA ASP A 117 -14.04 4.29 5.63
C ASP A 117 -13.16 5.49 5.99
N GLY A 118 -13.74 6.55 6.52
CA GLY A 118 -13.07 7.83 6.77
C GLY A 118 -14.04 8.92 7.21
N PRO A 119 -13.72 10.21 7.00
CA PRO A 119 -14.57 11.33 7.41
C PRO A 119 -15.98 11.32 6.81
N GLU A 120 -16.13 10.81 5.58
CA GLU A 120 -17.40 10.68 4.86
C GLU A 120 -18.18 9.41 5.23
N GLY A 121 -17.70 8.63 6.20
CA GLY A 121 -18.21 7.29 6.49
C GLY A 121 -17.89 6.28 5.38
N PRO A 122 -18.66 5.18 5.26
CA PRO A 122 -18.38 4.15 4.27
C PRO A 122 -18.65 4.62 2.83
N VAL A 123 -17.60 4.72 2.02
CA VAL A 123 -17.66 4.99 0.59
C VAL A 123 -17.30 3.72 -0.18
N ARG A 124 -18.18 3.28 -1.08
CA ARG A 124 -18.03 2.04 -1.86
C ARG A 124 -17.73 2.35 -3.32
N LEU A 125 -16.65 1.75 -3.82
CA LEU A 125 -16.22 1.76 -5.22
C LEU A 125 -16.37 0.36 -5.83
N GLU A 126 -17.00 0.25 -6.98
CA GLU A 126 -17.08 -0.97 -7.78
C GLU A 126 -16.72 -0.66 -9.24
N ILE A 127 -15.92 -1.54 -9.85
CA ILE A 127 -15.43 -1.40 -11.23
C ILE A 127 -15.74 -2.68 -11.99
N ALA A 128 -16.35 -2.53 -13.16
CA ALA A 128 -16.54 -3.58 -14.14
C ALA A 128 -15.58 -3.38 -15.30
N VAL A 129 -14.72 -4.37 -15.53
CA VAL A 129 -13.70 -4.36 -16.57
C VAL A 129 -14.04 -5.42 -17.60
N GLN A 130 -14.11 -5.03 -18.87
CA GLN A 130 -14.05 -5.95 -19.99
C GLN A 130 -12.57 -6.28 -20.24
N ALA A 131 -12.25 -7.57 -20.28
CA ALA A 131 -10.92 -8.08 -20.62
C ALA A 131 -10.82 -8.46 -22.10
N GLU A 132 -11.91 -8.96 -22.67
CA GLU A 132 -11.98 -9.48 -24.03
C GLU A 132 -13.23 -8.95 -24.76
N PRO A 133 -13.18 -8.73 -26.08
CA PRO A 133 -11.98 -8.85 -26.94
C PRO A 133 -10.99 -7.71 -26.72
N GLU A 134 -11.40 -6.67 -26.01
CA GLU A 134 -10.60 -5.47 -25.79
C GLU A 134 -10.68 -5.01 -24.34
N LEU A 135 -9.53 -4.67 -23.78
CA LEU A 135 -9.40 -4.23 -22.40
C LEU A 135 -9.96 -2.82 -22.23
N ARG A 136 -10.98 -2.66 -21.37
CA ARG A 136 -11.57 -1.36 -21.02
C ARG A 136 -12.44 -1.43 -19.76
N ILE A 137 -12.57 -0.31 -19.08
CA ILE A 137 -13.57 -0.10 -18.02
C ILE A 137 -14.92 0.09 -18.72
N VAL A 138 -15.88 -0.80 -18.43
CA VAL A 138 -17.23 -0.72 -19.00
C VAL A 138 -18.25 -0.10 -18.05
N GLY A 139 -17.91 -0.05 -16.78
CA GLY A 139 -18.70 0.65 -15.77
C GLY A 139 -17.96 0.80 -14.46
N GLU A 140 -18.33 1.85 -13.75
CA GLU A 140 -17.79 2.21 -12.46
C GLU A 140 -18.93 2.78 -11.62
N ARG A 141 -18.91 2.52 -10.31
CA ARG A 141 -19.88 3.06 -9.38
C ARG A 141 -19.19 3.48 -8.09
N LEU A 142 -19.30 4.76 -7.75
CA LEU A 142 -18.93 5.32 -6.45
C LEU A 142 -20.21 5.65 -5.69
N SER A 143 -20.33 5.19 -4.44
CA SER A 143 -21.53 5.39 -3.63
C SER A 143 -21.21 5.64 -2.16
N ALA A 144 -22.03 6.45 -1.50
CA ALA A 144 -21.96 6.75 -0.07
C ALA A 144 -23.38 6.85 0.49
N ASP A 145 -23.65 6.25 1.65
CA ASP A 145 -24.99 6.21 2.30
C ASP A 145 -26.14 5.83 1.36
N GLY A 146 -25.90 4.85 0.49
CA GLY A 146 -26.88 4.39 -0.51
C GLY A 146 -27.08 5.32 -1.71
N LEU A 147 -26.50 6.52 -1.70
CA LEU A 147 -26.52 7.46 -2.82
C LEU A 147 -25.40 7.12 -3.82
N VAL A 148 -25.74 7.11 -5.11
CA VAL A 148 -24.75 7.01 -6.19
C VAL A 148 -24.18 8.39 -6.47
N LEU A 149 -22.88 8.53 -6.27
CA LEU A 149 -22.14 9.78 -6.44
C LEU A 149 -21.53 9.89 -7.84
N LEU A 150 -21.02 8.78 -8.36
CA LEU A 150 -20.57 8.62 -9.73
C LEU A 150 -21.06 7.28 -10.26
N GLU A 151 -21.56 7.28 -11.49
CA GLU A 151 -21.72 6.08 -12.30
C GLU A 151 -21.13 6.30 -13.69
N THR A 152 -20.51 5.26 -14.24
CA THR A 152 -20.09 5.24 -15.65
C THR A 152 -20.70 4.05 -16.37
N ALA A 153 -20.97 4.22 -17.66
CA ALA A 153 -21.47 3.15 -18.51
C ALA A 153 -20.92 3.28 -19.92
N LEU A 154 -20.47 2.17 -20.49
CA LEU A 154 -20.17 2.07 -21.92
C LEU A 154 -21.49 2.16 -22.71
N ARG A 155 -21.67 3.27 -23.44
CA ARG A 155 -22.85 3.49 -24.31
C ARG A 155 -22.56 3.21 -25.77
N ASP A 156 -21.36 3.55 -26.22
CA ASP A 156 -20.91 3.39 -27.59
C ASP A 156 -19.57 2.64 -27.60
N PRO A 157 -19.58 1.31 -27.84
CA PRO A 157 -18.36 0.50 -27.88
C PRO A 157 -17.34 0.92 -28.94
N SER A 158 -17.76 1.67 -29.97
CA SER A 158 -16.86 2.19 -31.01
C SER A 158 -15.96 3.32 -30.52
N ARG A 159 -16.29 3.93 -29.38
CA ARG A 159 -15.51 5.00 -28.76
C ARG A 159 -14.63 4.48 -27.63
N ARG A 160 -13.52 5.18 -27.40
CA ARG A 160 -12.62 5.05 -26.25
C ARG A 160 -13.09 5.90 -25.07
N ALA A 161 -14.37 5.76 -24.73
CA ALA A 161 -14.99 6.57 -23.70
C ALA A 161 -16.22 5.88 -23.10
N VAL A 162 -16.39 6.08 -21.80
CA VAL A 162 -17.62 5.78 -21.07
C VAL A 162 -18.41 7.06 -20.83
N GLN A 163 -19.73 6.95 -20.79
CA GLN A 163 -20.58 8.03 -20.35
C GLN A 163 -20.58 8.05 -18.83
N ALA A 164 -20.06 9.11 -18.23
CA ALA A 164 -20.15 9.34 -16.79
C ALA A 164 -21.37 10.19 -16.45
N ALA A 165 -21.93 9.96 -15.27
CA ALA A 165 -22.89 10.82 -14.60
C ALA A 165 -22.49 10.96 -13.12
N TRP A 166 -22.37 12.19 -12.64
CA TRP A 166 -22.10 12.44 -11.22
C TRP A 166 -23.15 13.35 -10.59
N HIS A 167 -23.37 13.11 -9.30
CA HIS A 167 -24.37 13.80 -8.51
C HIS A 167 -24.03 15.27 -8.31
N THR A 168 -25.03 16.14 -8.39
CA THR A 168 -24.86 17.59 -8.22
C THR A 168 -25.73 18.18 -7.12
N ALA A 169 -26.91 17.61 -6.85
CA ALA A 169 -27.93 18.25 -5.99
C ALA A 169 -28.19 19.73 -6.37
N GLY A 170 -28.10 20.05 -7.66
CA GLY A 170 -28.33 21.39 -8.21
C GLY A 170 -29.61 21.44 -9.07
N ALA A 171 -29.69 22.44 -9.97
CA ALA A 171 -30.83 22.59 -10.89
C ALA A 171 -31.05 21.36 -11.78
N THR A 172 -29.98 20.66 -12.16
CA THR A 172 -30.03 19.29 -12.68
C THR A 172 -29.61 18.32 -11.59
N ALA A 173 -30.22 17.13 -11.55
CA ALA A 173 -29.90 16.10 -10.54
C ALA A 173 -28.48 15.50 -10.73
N VAL A 174 -27.98 15.49 -11.96
CA VAL A 174 -26.65 15.00 -12.35
C VAL A 174 -26.03 15.88 -13.44
N THR A 175 -24.71 15.85 -13.53
CA THR A 175 -23.95 16.30 -14.70
C THR A 175 -23.44 15.09 -15.46
N ARG A 176 -23.46 15.15 -16.80
CA ARG A 176 -23.01 14.07 -17.68
C ARG A 176 -21.86 14.54 -18.56
N ALA A 177 -20.81 13.73 -18.65
CA ALA A 177 -19.70 13.96 -19.55
C ALA A 177 -19.03 12.63 -19.95
N PRO A 178 -18.36 12.57 -21.11
CA PRO A 178 -17.52 11.44 -21.44
C PRO A 178 -16.25 11.43 -20.57
N LEU A 179 -15.87 10.24 -20.11
CA LEU A 179 -14.58 9.96 -19.49
C LEU A 179 -13.86 8.87 -20.30
N PRO A 180 -12.52 8.83 -20.32
CA PRO A 180 -11.79 7.75 -20.96
C PRO A 180 -12.13 6.40 -20.32
N ASP A 181 -12.10 5.32 -21.11
CA ASP A 181 -12.41 3.96 -20.66
C ASP A 181 -11.18 3.16 -20.20
N ASP A 182 -10.03 3.82 -20.06
CA ASP A 182 -8.75 3.23 -19.63
C ASP A 182 -8.24 3.73 -18.27
N ARG A 183 -9.01 4.61 -17.60
CA ARG A 183 -8.66 5.21 -16.30
C ARG A 183 -9.86 5.23 -15.37
N LEU A 184 -9.59 5.18 -14.07
CA LEU A 184 -10.61 5.27 -13.04
C LEU A 184 -11.30 6.65 -13.10
N GLY A 185 -12.61 6.67 -13.35
CA GLY A 185 -13.41 7.90 -13.38
C GLY A 185 -13.40 8.63 -12.05
N THR A 186 -13.40 7.91 -10.92
CA THR A 186 -13.24 8.47 -9.57
C THR A 186 -11.96 9.30 -9.44
N ALA A 187 -10.85 8.84 -10.03
CA ALA A 187 -9.57 9.58 -10.02
C ALA A 187 -9.61 10.85 -10.88
N LEU A 188 -10.57 10.95 -11.82
CA LEU A 188 -10.75 12.12 -12.68
C LEU A 188 -11.71 13.16 -12.11
N LEU A 189 -12.51 12.81 -11.08
CA LEU A 189 -13.52 13.72 -10.51
C LEU A 189 -12.92 15.05 -10.01
N PRO A 190 -11.77 15.10 -9.30
CA PRO A 190 -11.18 16.36 -8.86
C PRO A 190 -10.85 17.34 -10.00
N LEU A 191 -10.66 16.83 -11.22
CA LEU A 191 -10.35 17.64 -12.41
C LEU A 191 -11.60 18.02 -13.22
N ARG A 192 -12.76 17.44 -12.91
CA ARG A 192 -13.98 17.55 -13.73
C ARG A 192 -15.17 18.17 -12.99
N VAL A 193 -15.21 18.05 -11.66
CA VAL A 193 -16.32 18.53 -10.84
C VAL A 193 -15.99 19.92 -10.30
N ALA A 194 -16.88 20.89 -10.54
CA ALA A 194 -16.64 22.29 -10.17
C ALA A 194 -16.71 22.57 -8.65
N GLY A 195 -17.38 21.72 -7.87
CA GLY A 195 -17.50 21.88 -6.42
C GLY A 195 -18.40 23.06 -6.00
N THR A 196 -19.32 23.52 -6.85
CA THR A 196 -20.15 24.71 -6.60
C THR A 196 -21.47 24.41 -5.89
N THR A 197 -21.80 23.13 -5.71
CA THR A 197 -23.06 22.67 -5.10
C THR A 197 -22.76 21.66 -4.01
N ALA A 198 -23.67 21.52 -3.03
CA ALA A 198 -23.49 20.56 -1.93
C ALA A 198 -23.32 19.11 -2.43
N GLY A 199 -24.04 18.73 -3.50
CA GLY A 199 -23.88 17.40 -4.10
C GLY A 199 -22.52 17.22 -4.76
N GLN A 200 -22.01 18.23 -5.47
CA GLN A 200 -20.67 18.18 -6.05
C GLN A 200 -19.56 18.14 -4.99
N LEU A 201 -19.71 18.89 -3.89
CA LEU A 201 -18.76 18.83 -2.77
C LEU A 201 -18.74 17.43 -2.14
N ARG A 202 -19.91 16.78 -1.99
CA ARG A 202 -19.99 15.40 -1.51
C ARG A 202 -19.34 14.39 -2.48
N VAL A 203 -19.51 14.58 -3.79
CA VAL A 203 -18.82 13.78 -4.81
C VAL A 203 -17.30 13.90 -4.67
N LEU A 204 -16.80 15.13 -4.53
CA LEU A 204 -15.37 15.40 -4.36
C LEU A 204 -14.82 14.80 -3.06
N ALA A 205 -15.52 14.98 -1.94
CA ALA A 205 -15.09 14.46 -0.64
C ALA A 205 -15.03 12.92 -0.62
N ALA A 206 -16.05 12.24 -1.16
CA ALA A 206 -16.07 10.78 -1.26
C ALA A 206 -14.97 10.24 -2.20
N ALA A 207 -14.74 10.93 -3.32
CA ALA A 207 -13.66 10.59 -4.24
C ALA A 207 -12.29 10.76 -3.57
N GLU A 208 -12.05 11.90 -2.91
CA GLU A 208 -10.83 12.16 -2.16
C GLU A 208 -10.59 11.08 -1.10
N GLN A 209 -11.57 10.77 -0.26
CA GLN A 209 -11.44 9.71 0.74
C GLN A 209 -11.05 8.36 0.12
N MET A 210 -11.75 7.95 -0.95
CA MET A 210 -11.46 6.69 -1.64
C MET A 210 -10.03 6.68 -2.20
N LEU A 211 -9.62 7.75 -2.88
CA LEU A 211 -8.31 7.85 -3.50
C LEU A 211 -7.20 7.88 -2.44
N VAL A 212 -7.37 8.63 -1.34
CA VAL A 212 -6.40 8.64 -0.23
C VAL A 212 -6.23 7.24 0.38
N ALA A 213 -7.33 6.50 0.56
CA ALA A 213 -7.29 5.15 1.08
C ALA A 213 -6.57 4.16 0.13
N LEU A 214 -6.76 4.30 -1.18
CA LEU A 214 -6.16 3.43 -2.21
C LEU A 214 -4.68 3.77 -2.48
N ARG A 215 -4.35 5.06 -2.50
CA ARG A 215 -2.99 5.58 -2.73
C ARG A 215 -2.04 5.34 -1.56
N SER A 216 -2.58 5.07 -0.37
CA SER A 216 -1.81 4.72 0.82
C SER A 216 -1.49 3.21 0.93
N VAL A 217 -1.39 2.50 -0.19
CA VAL A 217 -1.12 1.04 -0.21
C VAL A 217 0.30 0.78 -0.72
N PHE A 218 1.05 -0.07 0.01
CA PHE A 218 2.37 -0.54 -0.39
C PHE A 218 2.39 -2.07 -0.51
N PRO A 219 2.44 -2.63 -1.73
CA PRO A 219 2.71 -4.05 -1.90
C PRO A 219 4.16 -4.35 -1.50
N CYS A 220 4.34 -5.33 -0.62
CA CYS A 220 5.64 -5.74 -0.11
C CYS A 220 5.82 -7.25 -0.35
N ASP A 221 6.70 -7.59 -1.29
CA ASP A 221 7.12 -8.96 -1.58
C ASP A 221 8.65 -9.03 -1.65
N PRO A 222 9.34 -9.07 -0.49
CA PRO A 222 10.80 -9.08 -0.49
C PRO A 222 11.35 -10.27 -1.28
N ARG A 223 12.31 -10.01 -2.18
CA ARG A 223 12.92 -11.03 -3.04
C ARG A 223 14.38 -11.26 -2.65
N PRO A 224 14.68 -12.21 -1.74
CA PRO A 224 16.03 -12.44 -1.23
C PRO A 224 17.12 -12.49 -2.30
N GLY A 225 16.87 -13.16 -3.43
CA GLY A 225 17.83 -13.23 -4.53
C GLY A 225 18.27 -11.87 -5.10
N ARG A 226 17.40 -10.85 -5.06
CA ARG A 226 17.70 -9.48 -5.52
C ARG A 226 18.22 -8.56 -4.42
N MET A 227 17.98 -8.88 -3.15
CA MET A 227 18.36 -8.07 -1.98
C MET A 227 19.84 -8.23 -1.59
N ARG A 228 20.52 -9.24 -2.11
CA ARG A 228 21.88 -9.63 -1.72
C ARG A 228 22.96 -8.73 -2.33
N GLU A 229 22.67 -8.14 -3.48
CA GLU A 229 23.65 -7.40 -4.25
C GLU A 229 23.77 -5.94 -3.78
N PRO A 230 24.97 -5.34 -3.83
CA PRO A 230 25.12 -3.91 -3.65
C PRO A 230 24.29 -3.13 -4.68
N VAL A 231 23.69 -2.02 -4.26
CA VAL A 231 22.80 -1.21 -5.10
C VAL A 231 23.32 0.21 -5.27
N PRO A 232 22.94 0.93 -6.35
CA PRO A 232 23.26 2.34 -6.50
C PRO A 232 22.74 3.18 -5.34
N VAL A 233 23.53 4.16 -4.91
CA VAL A 233 23.04 5.21 -4.01
C VAL A 233 22.10 6.13 -4.78
N GLY A 234 20.98 6.52 -4.17
CA GLY A 234 20.08 7.49 -4.83
C GLY A 234 18.81 6.87 -5.41
N GLY A 235 18.53 5.60 -5.17
CA GLY A 235 17.41 4.85 -5.74
C GLY A 235 16.03 5.29 -5.28
N GLY A 236 15.92 6.22 -4.33
CA GLY A 236 14.65 6.80 -3.90
C GLY A 236 14.06 6.07 -2.70
N ARG A 237 12.80 5.63 -2.83
CA ARG A 237 12.04 4.95 -1.77
C ARG A 237 12.20 3.42 -1.91
N LEU A 238 11.87 2.66 -0.86
CA LEU A 238 11.94 1.20 -0.89
C LEU A 238 11.00 0.63 -1.96
N LEU A 239 11.55 -0.17 -2.87
CA LEU A 239 10.78 -0.83 -3.94
C LEU A 239 9.95 -2.00 -3.37
N PRO A 240 8.84 -2.40 -4.02
CA PRO A 240 8.02 -3.53 -3.57
C PRO A 240 8.77 -4.85 -3.36
N GLY A 241 9.80 -5.11 -4.19
CA GLY A 241 10.67 -6.28 -4.10
C GLY A 241 11.78 -6.18 -3.04
N CYS A 242 11.92 -5.02 -2.40
CA CYS A 242 12.93 -4.65 -1.42
C CYS A 242 14.38 -4.81 -1.91
N GLU A 243 14.62 -4.85 -3.22
CA GLU A 243 15.97 -5.03 -3.78
C GLU A 243 16.91 -3.88 -3.46
N ASN A 244 16.39 -2.66 -3.26
CA ASN A 244 17.17 -1.48 -2.87
C ASN A 244 17.31 -1.29 -1.34
N LEU A 245 17.11 -2.35 -0.55
CA LEU A 245 17.18 -2.31 0.91
C LEU A 245 18.42 -1.59 1.46
N ALA A 246 19.60 -1.82 0.88
CA ALA A 246 20.83 -1.21 1.35
C ALA A 246 20.87 0.32 1.18
N ASP A 247 20.28 0.87 0.12
CA ASP A 247 20.16 2.33 -0.08
C ASP A 247 19.19 2.95 0.93
N VAL A 248 18.08 2.26 1.23
CA VAL A 248 17.11 2.73 2.22
C VAL A 248 17.70 2.74 3.63
N LEU A 249 18.48 1.71 3.98
CA LEU A 249 19.18 1.64 5.28
C LEU A 249 20.21 2.75 5.44
N TRP A 250 20.92 3.08 4.35
CA TRP A 250 21.90 4.18 4.32
C TRP A 250 21.29 5.51 4.77
N ARG A 251 20.05 5.79 4.34
CA ARG A 251 19.32 7.01 4.71
C ARG A 251 18.64 6.91 6.08
N THR A 252 17.97 5.78 6.34
CA THR A 252 17.14 5.60 7.55
C THR A 252 17.92 5.84 8.84
N ARG A 253 19.20 5.42 8.88
CA ARG A 253 20.07 5.65 10.04
C ARG A 253 20.26 7.14 10.34
N ALA A 254 20.46 7.95 9.30
CA ALA A 254 20.64 9.40 9.43
C ALA A 254 19.33 10.13 9.73
N GLU A 255 18.22 9.64 9.19
CA GLU A 255 16.91 10.29 9.33
C GLU A 255 16.25 10.05 10.69
N CYS A 256 16.36 8.85 11.27
CA CYS A 256 15.71 8.55 12.55
C CYS A 256 16.41 7.44 13.34
N THR A 257 17.27 7.83 14.28
CA THR A 257 17.99 6.90 15.18
C THR A 257 17.06 5.99 15.98
N ARG A 258 15.87 6.47 16.38
CA ARG A 258 14.89 5.64 17.11
C ARG A 258 14.33 4.50 16.26
N ARG A 259 13.99 4.75 14.98
CA ARG A 259 13.52 3.70 14.07
C ARG A 259 14.63 2.71 13.78
N HIS A 260 15.85 3.21 13.60
CA HIS A 260 17.04 2.37 13.41
C HIS A 260 17.27 1.43 14.59
N ALA A 261 17.22 1.94 15.82
CA ALA A 261 17.36 1.11 17.02
C ALA A 261 16.28 0.01 17.12
N LEU A 262 15.02 0.35 16.84
CA LEU A 262 13.92 -0.64 16.80
C LEU A 262 14.14 -1.72 15.73
N LEU A 263 14.72 -1.35 14.59
CA LEU A 263 15.07 -2.31 13.54
C LEU A 263 16.18 -3.24 14.00
N VAL A 264 17.24 -2.72 14.61
CA VAL A 264 18.32 -3.53 15.19
C VAL A 264 17.78 -4.49 16.25
N ASP A 265 16.88 -4.03 17.12
CA ASP A 265 16.20 -4.89 18.11
C ASP A 265 15.40 -6.01 17.43
N ALA A 266 14.66 -5.70 16.36
CA ALA A 266 13.95 -6.72 15.60
C ALA A 266 14.91 -7.75 14.99
N MET A 267 16.06 -7.31 14.48
CA MET A 267 17.06 -8.20 13.86
C MET A 267 17.76 -9.10 14.86
N ARG A 268 17.96 -8.68 16.12
CA ARG A 268 18.47 -9.56 17.19
C ARG A 268 17.58 -10.79 17.41
N VAL A 269 16.28 -10.66 17.10
CA VAL A 269 15.33 -11.78 17.17
C VAL A 269 15.32 -12.59 15.87
N GLY A 270 15.39 -11.91 14.72
CA GLY A 270 15.18 -12.54 13.42
C GLY A 270 16.43 -13.02 12.68
N CYS A 271 17.63 -12.74 13.17
CA CYS A 271 18.88 -13.16 12.54
C CYS A 271 19.66 -14.13 13.44
N ALA A 272 20.36 -15.06 12.82
CA ALA A 272 21.18 -16.01 13.55
C ALA A 272 22.46 -15.33 14.09
N GLY A 273 22.82 -15.68 15.33
CA GLY A 273 24.01 -15.16 16.01
C GLY A 273 23.82 -13.71 16.52
N PRO A 274 24.87 -13.13 17.12
CA PRO A 274 24.80 -11.79 17.67
C PRO A 274 24.56 -10.74 16.58
N VAL A 275 23.79 -9.71 16.91
CA VAL A 275 23.55 -8.52 16.08
C VAL A 275 23.74 -7.28 16.95
N ALA A 276 24.86 -6.59 16.73
CA ALA A 276 25.16 -5.32 17.37
C ALA A 276 24.48 -4.16 16.64
N ASP A 277 24.55 -4.15 15.30
CA ASP A 277 23.98 -3.11 14.44
C ASP A 277 23.67 -3.66 13.03
N LEU A 278 22.84 -2.95 12.27
CA LEU A 278 22.65 -3.14 10.83
C LEU A 278 23.14 -1.88 10.13
N LEU A 279 24.13 -2.02 9.26
CA LEU A 279 24.81 -0.91 8.64
C LEU A 279 24.61 -0.98 7.12
N ALA A 280 24.57 0.18 6.49
CA ALA A 280 24.89 0.32 5.08
C ALA A 280 26.26 1.00 4.99
N GLU A 281 27.10 0.54 4.06
CA GLU A 281 28.44 1.09 3.85
C GLU A 281 28.73 1.31 2.35
N PRO A 282 29.55 2.33 2.01
CA PRO A 282 29.95 2.57 0.63
C PRO A 282 30.71 1.36 0.07
N PHE A 283 30.46 1.07 -1.20
CA PHE A 283 31.06 -0.03 -1.94
C PHE A 283 31.47 0.45 -3.34
N ALA A 284 32.43 -0.26 -3.98
CA ALA A 284 32.92 0.04 -5.33
C ALA A 284 33.25 1.54 -5.54
N GLY A 285 34.11 2.10 -4.69
CA GLY A 285 34.51 3.50 -4.77
C GLY A 285 33.40 4.51 -4.41
N GLY A 286 32.37 4.08 -3.67
CA GLY A 286 31.28 4.92 -3.18
C GLY A 286 30.10 5.09 -4.13
N ARG A 287 30.13 4.41 -5.29
CA ARG A 287 29.02 4.44 -6.26
C ARG A 287 27.86 3.53 -5.86
N LEU A 288 28.17 2.46 -5.13
CA LEU A 288 27.20 1.50 -4.63
C LEU A 288 27.20 1.53 -3.11
N VAL A 289 26.12 1.04 -2.51
CA VAL A 289 26.02 0.76 -1.08
C VAL A 289 25.67 -0.70 -0.89
N ARG A 290 26.26 -1.30 0.13
CA ARG A 290 25.92 -2.65 0.58
C ARG A 290 25.51 -2.61 2.03
N ALA A 291 24.57 -3.48 2.40
CA ALA A 291 24.17 -3.66 3.79
C ALA A 291 24.93 -4.82 4.45
N VAL A 292 25.27 -4.62 5.72
CA VAL A 292 26.04 -5.55 6.54
C VAL A 292 25.47 -5.60 7.96
N LEU A 293 25.42 -6.80 8.53
CA LEU A 293 25.20 -7.02 9.96
C LEU A 293 26.52 -6.87 10.71
N ASP A 294 26.56 -5.96 11.65
CA ASP A 294 27.63 -5.88 12.65
C ASP A 294 27.37 -6.94 13.74
N ARG A 295 28.34 -7.83 13.96
CA ARG A 295 28.24 -8.92 14.93
C ARG A 295 28.72 -8.53 16.32
N GLY A 296 29.31 -7.35 16.50
CA GLY A 296 29.74 -6.82 17.80
C GLY A 296 31.10 -7.33 18.30
N ASP A 297 31.71 -8.27 17.59
CA ASP A 297 33.05 -8.82 17.83
C ASP A 297 34.08 -8.31 16.80
N GLY A 298 33.72 -7.27 16.05
CA GLY A 298 34.49 -6.75 14.92
C GLY A 298 34.20 -7.46 13.60
N ALA A 299 33.47 -8.59 13.59
CA ALA A 299 33.04 -9.24 12.36
C ALA A 299 31.83 -8.54 11.74
N ARG A 300 31.81 -8.48 10.40
CA ARG A 300 30.68 -7.99 9.61
C ARG A 300 30.18 -9.07 8.67
N THR A 301 28.87 -9.29 8.63
CA THR A 301 28.23 -10.25 7.73
C THR A 301 27.46 -9.52 6.65
N THR A 302 27.82 -9.70 5.39
CA THR A 302 27.08 -9.08 4.28
C THR A 302 25.72 -9.74 4.09
N LEU A 303 24.72 -9.00 3.58
CA LEU A 303 23.41 -9.56 3.23
C LEU A 303 23.50 -10.77 2.29
N ARG A 304 24.52 -10.82 1.41
CA ARG A 304 24.82 -11.97 0.55
C ARG A 304 24.96 -13.29 1.30
N ARG A 305 25.37 -13.26 2.58
CA ARG A 305 25.56 -14.47 3.40
C ARG A 305 24.34 -14.83 4.27
N LEU A 306 23.32 -13.98 4.34
CA LEU A 306 22.13 -14.26 5.15
C LEU A 306 21.20 -15.28 4.48
N GLY A 307 20.42 -16.00 5.27
CA GLY A 307 19.36 -16.87 4.75
C GLY A 307 18.22 -16.08 4.11
N ASP A 308 17.43 -16.74 3.28
CA ASP A 308 16.24 -16.12 2.66
C ASP A 308 15.22 -15.64 3.71
N GLY A 309 15.06 -16.40 4.80
CA GLY A 309 14.22 -16.02 5.93
C GLY A 309 14.70 -14.74 6.62
N GLU A 310 16.01 -14.64 6.90
CA GLU A 310 16.61 -13.45 7.53
C GLU A 310 16.43 -12.20 6.64
N LEU A 311 16.60 -12.33 5.33
CA LEU A 311 16.39 -11.22 4.39
C LEU A 311 14.93 -10.79 4.33
N ARG A 312 13.99 -11.75 4.18
CA ARG A 312 12.55 -11.43 4.18
C ARG A 312 12.12 -10.78 5.50
N TYR A 313 12.55 -11.34 6.63
CA TYR A 313 12.27 -10.79 7.95
C TYR A 313 12.78 -9.35 8.07
N THR A 314 14.04 -9.10 7.67
CA THR A 314 14.65 -7.76 7.71
C THR A 314 13.87 -6.74 6.91
N ALA A 315 13.49 -7.08 5.67
CA ALA A 315 12.71 -6.18 4.82
C ALA A 315 11.30 -5.91 5.38
N LEU A 316 10.59 -6.95 5.82
CA LEU A 316 9.25 -6.79 6.40
C LEU A 316 9.29 -5.98 7.70
N ALA A 317 10.30 -6.20 8.55
CA ALA A 317 10.50 -5.42 9.76
C ALA A 317 10.81 -3.95 9.46
N LEU A 318 11.68 -3.66 8.47
CA LEU A 318 11.95 -2.31 8.02
C LEU A 318 10.66 -1.62 7.54
N VAL A 319 9.86 -2.30 6.71
CA VAL A 319 8.59 -1.75 6.19
C VAL A 319 7.63 -1.43 7.33
N LEU A 320 7.51 -2.31 8.33
CA LEU A 320 6.63 -2.08 9.48
C LEU A 320 7.09 -0.92 10.38
N LEU A 321 8.40 -0.67 10.44
CA LEU A 321 9.02 0.36 11.28
C LEU A 321 9.18 1.71 10.56
N THR A 322 9.01 1.74 9.24
CA THR A 322 9.14 2.93 8.42
C THR A 322 7.77 3.49 8.03
N GLY A 323 7.72 4.80 7.83
CA GLY A 323 6.50 5.48 7.40
C GLY A 323 6.42 5.61 5.87
N PRO A 324 5.29 6.13 5.35
CA PRO A 324 5.05 6.29 3.92
C PRO A 324 6.17 7.03 3.15
N GLY A 325 6.85 7.99 3.80
CA GLY A 325 7.94 8.76 3.17
C GLY A 325 9.16 7.93 2.73
N VAL A 326 9.31 6.71 3.25
CA VAL A 326 10.44 5.80 2.94
C VAL A 326 10.08 4.75 1.90
N LEU A 327 8.81 4.51 1.62
CA LEU A 327 8.31 3.42 0.78
C LEU A 327 7.81 3.94 -0.57
N GLU A 328 8.08 3.22 -1.65
CA GLU A 328 7.59 3.55 -2.99
C GLU A 328 6.08 3.28 -3.10
N ALA A 329 5.31 4.11 -2.43
CA ALA A 329 3.88 4.24 -2.59
C ALA A 329 3.58 5.62 -3.19
N ASP A 330 2.55 5.70 -4.03
CA ASP A 330 2.00 6.98 -4.51
C ASP A 330 1.20 7.65 -3.39
N VAL A 331 1.87 7.96 -2.30
CA VAL A 331 1.21 8.53 -1.13
C VAL A 331 0.78 9.97 -1.47
N PRO A 332 -0.48 10.37 -1.22
CA PRO A 332 -0.95 11.72 -1.54
C PRO A 332 -0.11 12.78 -0.84
N GLY A 333 0.73 13.50 -1.59
CA GLY A 333 1.62 14.53 -1.05
C GLY A 333 0.85 15.77 -0.54
N GLU A 334 -0.37 15.95 -1.05
CA GLU A 334 -1.34 16.95 -0.63
C GLU A 334 -1.97 16.65 0.74
N VAL A 335 -1.93 15.40 1.21
CA VAL A 335 -2.44 15.01 2.52
C VAL A 335 -1.30 15.06 3.54
N PRO A 336 -1.44 15.79 4.67
CA PRO A 336 -0.45 15.76 5.73
C PRO A 336 -0.12 14.32 6.17
N ALA A 337 1.17 14.00 6.39
CA ALA A 337 1.60 12.66 6.80
C ALA A 337 0.89 12.14 8.07
N ALA A 338 0.43 13.06 8.94
CA ALA A 338 -0.35 12.74 10.14
C ALA A 338 -1.76 12.19 9.85
N LEU A 339 -2.26 12.37 8.63
CA LEU A 339 -3.57 11.94 8.13
C LEU A 339 -3.48 10.77 7.14
N GLN A 340 -2.28 10.22 6.94
CA GLN A 340 -2.06 9.05 6.10
C GLN A 340 -2.01 7.79 6.96
N CYS A 341 -2.69 6.74 6.52
CA CYS A 341 -2.61 5.41 7.11
C CYS A 341 -2.09 4.44 6.03
N LEU A 342 -0.81 4.09 6.13
CA LEU A 342 -0.18 3.16 5.19
C LEU A 342 -0.78 1.76 5.35
N THR A 343 -1.17 1.10 4.27
CA THR A 343 -1.57 -0.31 4.27
C THR A 343 -0.53 -1.13 3.52
N VAL A 344 0.12 -2.05 4.22
CA VAL A 344 1.09 -2.98 3.63
C VAL A 344 0.38 -4.24 3.19
N LEU A 345 0.60 -4.66 1.94
CA LEU A 345 0.13 -5.94 1.42
C LEU A 345 1.31 -6.91 1.36
N ALA A 346 1.30 -7.95 2.18
CA ALA A 346 2.40 -8.91 2.26
C ALA A 346 1.97 -10.29 1.74
N ASP A 347 2.30 -10.60 0.49
CA ASP A 347 2.02 -11.94 -0.06
C ASP A 347 3.06 -12.96 0.41
N GLY A 348 2.57 -14.05 1.01
CA GLY A 348 3.39 -15.04 1.69
C GLY A 348 4.17 -14.44 2.87
N LEU A 349 3.48 -13.78 3.80
CA LEU A 349 4.08 -13.16 5.00
C LEU A 349 4.93 -14.16 5.79
N ASP A 350 4.55 -15.44 5.80
CA ASP A 350 5.24 -16.56 6.47
C ASP A 350 6.29 -17.28 5.59
N ARG A 351 6.41 -16.91 4.31
CA ARG A 351 7.29 -17.58 3.33
C ARG A 351 8.75 -17.48 3.77
N ALA A 352 9.40 -18.65 3.84
CA ALA A 352 10.80 -18.84 4.24
C ALA A 352 11.16 -18.37 5.66
N LEU A 353 10.19 -17.95 6.47
CA LEU A 353 10.43 -17.59 7.87
C LEU A 353 10.37 -18.83 8.76
N ASP A 354 11.26 -18.92 9.75
CA ASP A 354 11.15 -19.91 10.81
C ASP A 354 10.06 -19.52 11.84
N PRO A 355 9.65 -20.43 12.76
CA PRO A 355 8.60 -20.14 13.74
C PRO A 355 8.87 -18.92 14.63
N ALA A 356 10.12 -18.69 15.04
CA ALA A 356 10.49 -17.57 15.90
C ALA A 356 10.40 -16.23 15.13
N GLN A 357 10.91 -16.22 13.90
CA GLN A 357 10.79 -15.09 12.97
C GLN A 357 9.33 -14.73 12.71
N ARG A 358 8.46 -15.71 12.46
CA ARG A 358 7.01 -15.48 12.23
C ARG A 358 6.35 -14.85 13.44
N ALA A 359 6.56 -15.41 14.64
CA ALA A 359 5.98 -14.91 15.87
C ALA A 359 6.48 -13.48 16.18
N ALA A 360 7.78 -13.23 16.03
CA ALA A 360 8.37 -11.91 16.25
C ALA A 360 7.86 -10.87 15.26
N LEU A 361 7.74 -11.24 13.98
CA LEU A 361 7.22 -10.35 12.94
C LEU A 361 5.74 -10.02 13.19
N LEU A 362 4.93 -11.00 13.59
CA LEU A 362 3.52 -10.76 13.92
C LEU A 362 3.35 -9.85 15.13
N ALA A 363 4.14 -10.07 16.18
CA ALA A 363 4.13 -9.23 17.36
C ALA A 363 4.57 -7.80 17.00
N LEU A 364 5.57 -7.64 16.13
CA LEU A 364 5.96 -6.33 15.61
C LEU A 364 4.81 -5.69 14.82
N ALA A 365 4.19 -6.42 13.90
CA ALA A 365 3.06 -5.93 13.11
C ALA A 365 1.90 -5.49 14.00
N ALA A 366 1.50 -6.30 14.99
CA ALA A 366 0.44 -5.96 15.94
C ALA A 366 0.75 -4.66 16.70
N ARG A 367 1.97 -4.52 17.25
CA ARG A 367 2.40 -3.29 17.94
C ARG A 367 2.38 -2.07 17.03
N MET A 368 2.79 -2.20 15.77
CA MET A 368 2.81 -1.07 14.84
C MET A 368 1.40 -0.71 14.36
N CYS A 369 0.54 -1.70 14.13
CA CYS A 369 -0.86 -1.49 13.77
C CYS A 369 -1.64 -0.82 14.91
N GLU A 370 -1.37 -1.19 16.16
CA GLU A 370 -1.97 -0.56 17.35
C GLU A 370 -1.66 0.95 17.44
N ARG A 371 -0.50 1.39 16.95
CA ARG A 371 -0.14 2.83 16.88
C ARG A 371 -0.97 3.60 15.85
N GLY A 372 -1.69 2.92 14.94
CA GLY A 372 -2.67 3.52 14.02
C GLY A 372 -2.09 4.27 12.82
N HIS A 373 -0.80 4.08 12.51
CA HIS A 373 -0.13 4.70 11.35
C HIS A 373 0.14 3.73 10.20
N ILE A 374 0.03 2.44 10.49
CA ILE A 374 0.23 1.36 9.53
C ILE A 374 -0.85 0.30 9.73
N ARG A 375 -1.21 -0.35 8.62
CA ARG A 375 -2.09 -1.52 8.57
C ARG A 375 -1.36 -2.60 7.79
N LEU A 376 -1.67 -3.86 8.08
CA LEU A 376 -1.10 -5.00 7.39
C LEU A 376 -2.21 -5.94 6.93
N VAL A 377 -2.18 -6.28 5.65
CA VAL A 377 -2.95 -7.41 5.09
C VAL A 377 -1.95 -8.43 4.55
N GLY A 378 -1.80 -9.55 5.26
CA GLY A 378 -0.84 -10.60 4.93
C GLY A 378 -1.52 -11.86 4.40
N ALA A 379 -0.95 -12.52 3.40
CA ALA A 379 -1.32 -13.88 3.01
C ALA A 379 -0.40 -14.89 3.70
N VAL A 380 -0.98 -15.92 4.31
CA VAL A 380 -0.26 -16.96 5.06
C VAL A 380 -0.75 -18.36 4.68
N SER A 381 0.13 -19.36 4.77
CA SER A 381 -0.22 -20.76 4.48
C SER A 381 -1.11 -21.37 5.55
N ASP A 382 -0.84 -21.03 6.81
CA ASP A 382 -1.57 -21.43 8.00
C ASP A 382 -1.57 -20.26 9.00
N ALA A 383 -2.60 -20.17 9.86
CA ALA A 383 -2.75 -19.09 10.83
C ALA A 383 -2.78 -19.57 12.30
N THR A 384 -2.39 -20.82 12.60
CA THR A 384 -2.35 -21.33 13.97
C THR A 384 -1.43 -20.51 14.87
N TRP A 385 -0.32 -19.99 14.33
CA TRP A 385 0.63 -19.13 15.02
C TRP A 385 0.16 -17.68 15.21
N ALA A 386 -0.97 -17.31 14.60
CA ALA A 386 -1.60 -16.01 14.81
C ALA A 386 -2.69 -16.05 15.89
N ALA A 387 -3.05 -17.24 16.39
CA ALA A 387 -4.02 -17.40 17.45
C ALA A 387 -3.54 -16.68 18.73
N GLY A 388 -4.40 -15.82 19.28
CA GLY A 388 -4.11 -15.11 20.53
C GLY A 388 -3.27 -13.83 20.38
N VAL A 389 -2.87 -13.42 19.17
CA VAL A 389 -2.25 -12.11 18.97
C VAL A 389 -3.32 -11.01 19.00
N PRO A 390 -3.26 -10.06 19.94
CA PRO A 390 -4.24 -8.97 20.04
C PRO A 390 -4.31 -8.15 18.74
N GLY A 391 -5.53 -7.85 18.29
CA GLY A 391 -5.78 -7.03 17.11
C GLY A 391 -5.60 -7.75 15.77
N ALA A 392 -5.10 -8.99 15.75
CA ALA A 392 -5.03 -9.79 14.53
C ALA A 392 -6.40 -10.38 14.17
N THR A 393 -6.84 -10.16 12.94
CA THR A 393 -8.03 -10.79 12.37
C THR A 393 -7.60 -11.84 11.35
N VAL A 394 -8.08 -13.07 11.49
CA VAL A 394 -7.80 -14.15 10.54
C VAL A 394 -9.03 -14.40 9.67
N VAL A 395 -8.85 -14.36 8.36
CA VAL A 395 -9.88 -14.76 7.38
C VAL A 395 -9.41 -16.06 6.74
N HIS A 396 -10.14 -17.15 7.02
CA HIS A 396 -9.84 -18.46 6.45
C HIS A 396 -10.45 -18.59 5.06
N LEU A 397 -9.61 -18.80 4.05
CA LEU A 397 -10.01 -19.10 2.68
C LEU A 397 -9.99 -20.61 2.47
N ARG A 398 -11.10 -21.14 1.99
CA ARG A 398 -11.23 -22.53 1.52
C ARG A 398 -11.58 -22.50 0.04
N ARG A 399 -11.22 -23.57 -0.68
CA ARG A 399 -11.67 -23.76 -2.05
C ARG A 399 -13.01 -24.49 -1.96
N ASP A 400 -14.04 -23.89 -2.52
CA ASP A 400 -15.35 -24.53 -2.71
C ASP A 400 -15.30 -25.63 -3.78
#